data_AF-A0A963C5S3-F1
#
_entry.id   AF-A0A963C5S3-F1
#
_cell.length_a   1.000
_cell.length_b   1.000
_cell.length_c   1.000
_cell.angle_alpha   90.00
_cell.angle_beta   90.00
_cell.angle_gamma   90.00
#
_symmetry.space_group_name_H-M   'P 1'
#
loop_
_entity.id
_entity.type
_entity.pdbx_description
1 polymer ?
#
loop_
_entity_poly.entity_id
_entity_poly.type
_entity_poly.pdbx_seq_one_letter_code
_entity_poly.pdbx_strand_id
1 'polypeptide(L)'
;GELCGALRIDRMERYDEHYINSVTALGDTHEVVTSQAVFTRNGIKLVEKGARINSAFRERLVQHKLLPPIDQCLTVANGVTQASLRDRAREILEAEPRFQLIRSALPATERLLNAFYAMPLNAPLAFKLTVAREQRPGIYEHCVQTTLIALFLAIKNRFSDRDLATVAAAGMFHDIGELHIDPELLRAGRRLGALELRHVYAHPMTAYLILQEYPQFHPEISTAVFEHHERLDGSGYPRGLKGEEIGPIGQILMLAEAVTTLFGKSWRTHGASRLSVMLKMNRRKFNLELVDHMIGLLHGGEPEGLDSQGEVSAEAVVAQLDQLAEVFRNWHGAYQGCAVDTPKIAESPLVAFVDQRISGLERALLETGFHPDELASLTAGVEEDALALAEMQLMARESRWQVSDILNEVRRRWTELEADATARAFVESWIQRTEALLQG
;
A
#
# COMPACT_ATOMS: atom_id res chain seq x y z
N GLY A 1 13.04 43.96 28.45
CA GLY A 1 11.68 44.33 28.04
C GLY A 1 11.68 44.43 26.53
N GLU A 2 10.63 43.90 25.91
CA GLU A 2 10.35 43.96 24.46
C GLU A 2 11.28 43.16 23.55
N LEU A 3 11.02 41.84 23.46
CA LEU A 3 11.17 41.01 22.24
C LEU A 3 10.62 39.57 22.44
N CYS A 4 9.67 39.39 23.37
CA CYS A 4 9.05 38.09 23.68
C CYS A 4 7.54 38.15 23.44
N GLY A 5 7.13 38.50 22.21
CA GLY A 5 5.72 38.81 21.94
C GLY A 5 5.33 38.82 20.47
N ALA A 6 5.70 37.80 19.70
CA ALA A 6 5.05 37.50 18.42
C ALA A 6 5.49 36.12 17.93
N LEU A 7 4.82 35.06 18.40
CA LEU A 7 4.67 33.74 17.77
C LEU A 7 3.93 32.81 18.76
N ARG A 8 2.72 33.22 19.17
CA ARG A 8 1.68 32.29 19.61
C ARG A 8 0.55 32.39 18.61
N ILE A 9 0.74 31.76 17.46
CA ILE A 9 -0.42 31.30 16.70
C ILE A 9 -0.90 30.09 17.50
N ASP A 10 -2.00 30.30 18.20
CA ASP A 10 -2.76 29.27 18.91
C ASP A 10 -3.22 28.25 17.85
N ARG A 11 -2.37 27.25 17.53
CA ARG A 11 -2.80 26.08 16.76
C ARG A 11 -3.65 25.27 17.72
N MET A 12 -4.93 25.63 17.79
CA MET A 12 -5.96 24.86 18.46
C MET A 12 -5.83 23.41 17.99
N GLU A 13 -5.60 22.47 18.91
CA GLU A 13 -5.41 21.06 18.56
C GLU A 13 -6.65 20.56 17.82
N ARG A 14 -6.45 20.04 16.61
CA ARG A 14 -7.52 19.49 15.78
C ARG A 14 -7.43 17.97 15.80
N TYR A 15 -8.52 17.35 16.24
CA TYR A 15 -8.60 15.91 16.44
C TYR A 15 -9.30 15.27 15.26
N ASP A 16 -8.65 14.27 14.68
CA ASP A 16 -9.19 13.41 13.63
C ASP A 16 -9.87 14.19 12.49
N GLU A 17 -9.24 15.31 12.12
CA GLU A 17 -9.85 16.30 11.24
C GLU A 17 -10.32 15.68 9.92
N HIS A 18 -9.48 14.87 9.29
CA HIS A 18 -9.78 14.33 7.97
C HIS A 18 -10.97 13.37 7.99
N TYR A 19 -11.03 12.50 9.00
CA TYR A 19 -12.17 11.59 9.14
C TYR A 19 -13.44 12.36 9.50
N ILE A 20 -13.39 13.28 10.48
CA ILE A 20 -14.55 14.11 10.87
C ILE A 20 -15.06 14.91 9.67
N ASN A 21 -14.16 15.47 8.84
CA ASN A 21 -14.55 16.18 7.61
C ASN A 21 -15.36 15.28 6.68
N SER A 22 -14.89 14.05 6.42
CA SER A 22 -15.63 13.09 5.59
C SER A 22 -16.97 12.68 6.23
N VAL A 23 -17.00 12.45 7.54
CA VAL A 23 -18.25 12.12 8.27
C VAL A 23 -19.28 13.25 8.16
N THR A 24 -18.86 14.50 8.34
CA THR A 24 -19.78 15.64 8.27
C THR A 24 -20.22 15.93 6.85
N ALA A 25 -19.33 15.77 5.86
CA ALA A 25 -19.67 15.90 4.45
C ALA A 25 -20.65 14.82 3.98
N LEU A 26 -20.52 13.58 4.49
CA LEU A 26 -21.52 12.52 4.27
C LEU A 26 -22.91 12.95 4.76
N GLY A 27 -22.99 13.66 5.89
CA GLY A 27 -24.24 14.17 6.45
C GLY A 27 -24.94 15.27 5.63
N ASP A 28 -24.24 15.90 4.69
CA ASP A 28 -24.83 16.86 3.76
C ASP A 28 -25.67 16.15 2.68
N THR A 29 -25.31 14.93 2.30
CA THR A 29 -25.97 14.16 1.23
C THR A 29 -26.80 12.99 1.75
N HIS A 30 -26.46 12.45 2.92
CA HIS A 30 -27.12 11.29 3.52
C HIS A 30 -27.74 11.66 4.87
N GLU A 31 -28.75 10.89 5.28
CA GLU A 31 -29.31 10.99 6.62
C GLU A 31 -28.35 10.33 7.62
N VAL A 32 -27.46 11.13 8.18
CA VAL A 32 -26.56 10.75 9.28
C VAL A 32 -27.12 11.29 10.59
N VAL A 33 -27.47 10.40 11.51
CA VAL A 33 -28.13 10.73 12.78
C VAL A 33 -27.36 10.15 13.95
N THR A 34 -27.31 10.90 15.04
CA THR A 34 -26.73 10.44 16.32
C THR A 34 -27.61 9.38 16.98
N SER A 35 -27.10 8.15 17.11
CA SER A 35 -27.75 7.06 17.84
C SER A 35 -27.67 7.25 19.36
N GLN A 36 -26.67 8.00 19.81
CA GLN A 36 -26.44 8.46 21.18
C GLN A 36 -25.80 9.85 21.18
N ALA A 37 -25.84 10.54 22.33
CA ALA A 37 -25.23 11.85 22.45
C ALA A 37 -23.70 11.77 22.25
N VAL A 38 -23.12 12.80 21.62
CA VAL A 38 -21.67 12.89 21.35
C VAL A 38 -21.03 13.72 22.45
N PHE A 39 -19.98 13.18 23.06
CA PHE A 39 -19.25 13.81 24.16
C PHE A 39 -17.77 14.01 23.82
N THR A 40 -17.19 15.03 24.42
CA THR A 40 -15.74 15.15 24.55
C THR A 40 -15.22 14.09 25.53
N ARG A 41 -13.92 13.79 25.46
CA ARG A 41 -13.20 12.95 26.42
C ARG A 41 -13.38 13.40 27.87
N ASN A 42 -13.61 14.69 28.11
CA ASN A 42 -13.79 15.26 29.45
C ASN A 42 -15.27 15.30 29.89
N GLY A 43 -16.18 14.68 29.14
CA GLY A 43 -17.60 14.54 29.51
C GLY A 43 -18.50 15.71 29.09
N ILE A 44 -17.98 16.72 28.38
CA ILE A 44 -18.80 17.81 27.84
C ILE A 44 -19.61 17.27 26.65
N LYS A 45 -20.94 17.42 26.69
CA LYS A 45 -21.83 17.06 25.59
C LYS A 45 -21.74 18.07 24.46
N LEU A 46 -21.46 17.60 23.26
CA LEU A 46 -21.43 18.42 22.05
C LEU A 46 -22.73 18.32 21.27
N VAL A 47 -23.20 17.08 21.01
CA VAL A 47 -24.39 16.81 20.20
C VAL A 47 -25.40 15.99 21.02
N GLU A 48 -26.68 16.35 20.98
CA GLU A 48 -27.78 15.54 21.54
C GLU A 48 -28.04 14.29 20.68
N LYS A 49 -28.60 13.23 21.29
CA LYS A 49 -29.09 12.06 20.57
C LYS A 49 -30.23 12.45 19.62
N GLY A 50 -30.27 11.84 18.44
CA GLY A 50 -31.29 12.09 17.41
C GLY A 50 -31.02 13.31 16.54
N ALA A 51 -29.94 14.04 16.78
CA ALA A 51 -29.52 15.15 15.92
C ALA A 51 -28.97 14.64 14.59
N ARG A 52 -29.34 15.31 13.50
CA ARG A 52 -28.76 15.11 12.17
C ARG A 52 -27.40 15.80 12.09
N ILE A 53 -26.37 15.05 11.72
CA ILE A 53 -25.00 15.54 11.51
C ILE A 53 -24.82 15.96 10.06
N ASN A 54 -24.06 17.04 9.84
CA ASN A 54 -23.70 17.61 8.55
C ASN A 54 -22.47 18.52 8.70
N SER A 55 -22.02 19.18 7.63
CA SER A 55 -20.81 20.04 7.64
C SER A 55 -20.85 21.20 8.63
N ALA A 56 -22.04 21.65 9.07
CA ALA A 56 -22.14 22.71 10.08
C ALA A 56 -21.60 22.29 11.46
N PHE A 57 -21.53 20.98 11.75
CA PHE A 57 -20.98 20.46 13.00
C PHE A 57 -19.46 20.31 13.01
N ARG A 58 -18.82 20.40 11.85
CA ARG A 58 -17.38 20.14 11.66
C ARG A 58 -16.51 20.88 12.67
N GLU A 59 -16.63 22.21 12.70
CA GLU A 59 -15.76 23.05 13.53
C GLU A 59 -15.87 22.70 15.01
N ARG A 60 -17.09 22.43 15.48
CA ARG A 60 -17.33 22.02 16.86
C ARG A 60 -16.74 20.65 17.18
N LEU A 61 -16.75 19.72 16.24
CA LEU A 61 -16.30 18.35 16.47
C LEU A 61 -14.77 18.23 16.44
N VAL A 62 -14.10 18.88 15.48
CA VAL A 62 -12.63 18.79 15.33
C VAL A 62 -11.86 19.44 16.48
N GLN A 63 -12.46 20.38 17.21
CA GLN A 63 -11.83 21.04 18.36
C GLN A 63 -11.72 20.16 19.61
N HIS A 64 -12.30 18.96 19.58
CA HIS A 64 -12.38 18.11 20.76
C HIS A 64 -12.03 16.66 20.44
N LYS A 65 -11.26 16.03 21.33
CA LYS A 65 -11.13 14.58 21.33
C LYS A 65 -12.44 13.95 21.80
N LEU A 66 -13.08 13.19 20.91
CA LEU A 66 -14.37 12.56 21.19
C LEU A 66 -14.18 11.23 21.93
N LEU A 67 -15.09 10.92 22.87
CA LEU A 67 -15.13 9.63 23.54
C LEU A 67 -16.60 9.25 23.85
N PRO A 68 -17.14 8.17 23.27
CA PRO A 68 -16.50 7.28 22.29
C PRO A 68 -16.20 7.99 20.94
N PRO A 69 -15.39 7.38 20.05
CA PRO A 69 -15.19 7.88 18.69
C PRO A 69 -16.51 8.17 17.96
N ILE A 70 -16.49 9.12 17.03
CA ILE A 70 -17.71 9.65 16.42
C ILE A 70 -18.54 8.56 15.72
N ASP A 71 -17.90 7.61 15.05
CA ASP A 71 -18.57 6.52 14.33
C ASP A 71 -19.31 5.54 15.23
N GLN A 72 -18.97 5.46 16.51
CA GLN A 72 -19.75 4.70 17.51
C GLN A 72 -21.00 5.46 17.98
N CYS A 73 -21.13 6.74 17.63
CA CYS A 73 -22.27 7.58 18.00
C CYS A 73 -23.28 7.76 16.86
N LEU A 74 -23.00 7.26 15.65
CA LEU A 74 -23.76 7.60 14.45
C LEU A 74 -24.41 6.38 13.79
N THR A 75 -25.50 6.66 13.08
CA THR A 75 -26.15 5.77 12.12
C THR A 75 -26.35 6.51 10.81
N VAL A 76 -26.34 5.79 9.70
CA VAL A 76 -26.55 6.34 8.35
C VAL A 76 -27.59 5.52 7.60
N ALA A 77 -28.54 6.19 6.94
CA ALA A 77 -29.47 5.53 6.03
C ALA A 77 -28.75 5.01 4.78
N ASN A 78 -29.14 3.84 4.27
CA ASN A 78 -28.53 3.19 3.10
C ASN A 78 -27.01 2.97 3.22
N GLY A 79 -26.54 2.70 4.45
CA GLY A 79 -25.16 2.34 4.72
C GLY A 79 -24.74 1.03 4.06
N VAL A 80 -23.43 0.82 4.01
CA VAL A 80 -22.82 -0.44 3.56
C VAL A 80 -23.28 -1.59 4.46
N THR A 81 -23.68 -2.67 3.83
CA THR A 81 -24.02 -3.97 4.44
C THR A 81 -23.23 -5.08 3.79
N GLN A 82 -23.14 -6.24 4.43
CA GLN A 82 -22.52 -7.42 3.82
C GLN A 82 -23.17 -7.81 2.48
N ALA A 83 -24.49 -7.64 2.36
CA ALA A 83 -25.21 -7.85 1.10
C ALA A 83 -24.73 -6.90 0.01
N SER A 84 -24.66 -5.59 0.29
CA SER A 84 -24.17 -4.61 -0.69
C SER A 84 -22.70 -4.82 -1.06
N LEU A 85 -21.86 -5.30 -0.13
CA LEU A 85 -20.47 -5.64 -0.43
C LEU A 85 -20.38 -6.84 -1.39
N ARG A 86 -21.17 -7.89 -1.13
CA ARG A 86 -21.29 -9.06 -2.01
C ARG A 86 -21.76 -8.67 -3.41
N ASP A 87 -22.75 -7.79 -3.49
CA ASP A 87 -23.29 -7.34 -4.78
C ASP A 87 -22.26 -6.51 -5.56
N ARG A 88 -21.54 -5.59 -4.89
CA ARG A 88 -20.45 -4.84 -5.53
C ARG A 88 -19.31 -5.75 -6.00
N ALA A 89 -18.93 -6.74 -5.19
CA ALA A 89 -17.92 -7.72 -5.55
C ALA A 89 -18.33 -8.53 -6.80
N ARG A 90 -19.62 -8.91 -6.90
CA ARG A 90 -20.18 -9.57 -8.09
C ARG A 90 -20.09 -8.68 -9.32
N GLU A 91 -20.51 -7.41 -9.20
CA GLU A 91 -20.44 -6.46 -10.30
C GLU A 91 -19.02 -6.32 -10.85
N ILE A 92 -18.00 -6.22 -9.99
CA ILE A 92 -16.59 -6.14 -10.41
C ILE A 92 -16.15 -7.41 -11.15
N LEU A 93 -16.49 -8.60 -10.63
CA LEU A 93 -16.17 -9.88 -11.27
C LEU A 93 -16.82 -10.04 -12.66
N GLU A 94 -17.98 -9.42 -12.87
CA GLU A 94 -18.71 -9.46 -14.13
C GLU A 94 -18.25 -8.38 -15.11
N ALA A 95 -18.00 -7.16 -14.63
CA ALA A 95 -17.76 -6.00 -15.48
C ALA A 95 -16.28 -5.76 -15.81
N GLU A 96 -15.33 -6.16 -14.95
CA GLU A 96 -13.92 -5.84 -15.14
C GLU A 96 -13.13 -7.01 -15.75
N PRO A 97 -12.52 -6.85 -16.96
CA PRO A 97 -11.82 -7.94 -17.64
C PRO A 97 -10.75 -8.66 -16.80
N ARG A 98 -9.99 -7.91 -16.00
CA ARG A 98 -8.96 -8.44 -15.10
C ARG A 98 -9.52 -9.34 -13.99
N PHE A 99 -10.76 -9.09 -13.55
CA PHE A 99 -11.46 -9.91 -12.55
C PHE A 99 -12.27 -11.05 -13.17
N GLN A 100 -12.61 -10.94 -14.46
CA GLN A 100 -13.18 -12.08 -15.21
C GLN A 100 -12.21 -13.26 -15.29
N LEU A 101 -10.89 -13.02 -15.27
CA LEU A 101 -9.88 -14.08 -15.14
C LEU A 101 -10.11 -14.92 -13.88
N ILE A 102 -10.32 -14.26 -12.74
CA ILE A 102 -10.58 -14.92 -11.45
C ILE A 102 -11.84 -15.76 -11.53
N ARG A 103 -12.91 -15.20 -12.11
CA ARG A 103 -14.19 -15.89 -12.32
C ARG A 103 -14.01 -17.16 -13.16
N SER A 104 -13.27 -17.07 -14.26
CA SER A 104 -13.00 -18.21 -15.14
C SER A 104 -12.13 -19.29 -14.48
N ALA A 105 -11.18 -18.88 -13.63
CA ALA A 105 -10.26 -19.78 -12.93
C ALA A 105 -10.84 -20.42 -11.66
N LEU A 106 -12.03 -19.98 -11.20
CA LEU A 106 -12.71 -20.49 -10.03
C LEU A 106 -14.10 -21.06 -10.39
N PRO A 107 -14.26 -22.40 -10.41
CA PRO A 107 -15.56 -23.02 -10.66
C PRO A 107 -16.62 -22.68 -9.59
N ALA A 108 -16.19 -22.18 -8.42
CA ALA A 108 -17.05 -21.82 -7.29
C ALA A 108 -16.98 -20.32 -6.95
N THR A 109 -17.28 -19.45 -7.91
CA THR A 109 -17.32 -17.98 -7.68
C THR A 109 -18.27 -17.60 -6.53
N GLU A 110 -19.37 -18.33 -6.33
CA GLU A 110 -20.27 -18.11 -5.18
C GLU A 110 -19.58 -18.34 -3.83
N ARG A 111 -18.61 -19.25 -3.73
CA ARG A 111 -17.85 -19.45 -2.50
C ARG A 111 -17.05 -18.20 -2.12
N LEU A 112 -16.50 -17.52 -3.12
CA LEU A 112 -15.82 -16.24 -2.95
C LEU A 112 -16.82 -15.16 -2.51
N LEU A 113 -17.94 -15.02 -3.20
CA LEU A 113 -18.98 -14.03 -2.88
C LEU A 113 -19.61 -14.25 -1.50
N ASN A 114 -19.75 -15.49 -1.06
CA ASN A 114 -20.26 -15.82 0.27
C ASN A 114 -19.33 -15.35 1.39
N ALA A 115 -18.03 -15.20 1.15
CA ALA A 115 -17.09 -14.67 2.14
C ALA A 115 -17.40 -13.21 2.51
N PHE A 116 -17.82 -12.38 1.54
CA PHE A 116 -18.30 -11.00 1.80
C PHE A 116 -19.60 -11.00 2.62
N TYR A 117 -20.45 -12.00 2.44
CA TYR A 117 -21.67 -12.12 3.25
C TYR A 117 -21.36 -12.58 4.68
N ALA A 118 -20.43 -13.52 4.83
CA ALA A 118 -20.07 -14.15 6.10
C ALA A 118 -19.08 -13.33 6.94
N MET A 119 -18.41 -12.32 6.38
CA MET A 119 -17.45 -11.52 7.12
C MET A 119 -18.10 -10.81 8.31
N PRO A 120 -17.40 -10.71 9.45
CA PRO A 120 -17.89 -9.94 10.56
C PRO A 120 -17.91 -8.44 10.23
N LEU A 121 -19.07 -7.80 10.42
CA LEU A 121 -19.28 -6.37 10.17
C LEU A 121 -20.26 -5.82 11.20
N ASN A 122 -19.78 -4.97 12.11
CA ASN A 122 -20.60 -4.27 13.08
C ASN A 122 -21.01 -2.88 12.55
N ALA A 123 -21.92 -2.20 13.25
CA ALA A 123 -22.45 -0.91 12.80
C ALA A 123 -21.36 0.19 12.65
N PRO A 124 -20.40 0.37 13.58
CA PRO A 124 -19.33 1.36 13.40
C PRO A 124 -18.42 1.09 12.18
N LEU A 125 -18.03 -0.17 11.95
CA LEU A 125 -17.22 -0.52 10.77
C LEU A 125 -18.02 -0.38 9.47
N ALA A 126 -19.31 -0.75 9.47
CA ALA A 126 -20.21 -0.50 8.35
C ALA A 126 -20.34 1.01 8.06
N PHE A 127 -20.39 1.84 9.10
CA PHE A 127 -20.38 3.29 8.96
C PHE A 127 -19.06 3.79 8.34
N LYS A 128 -17.90 3.30 8.79
CA LYS A 128 -16.58 3.62 8.17
C LYS A 128 -16.53 3.23 6.70
N LEU A 129 -17.00 2.04 6.33
CA LEU A 129 -17.08 1.61 4.93
C LEU A 129 -18.06 2.48 4.12
N THR A 130 -19.13 2.97 4.74
CA THR A 130 -20.06 3.93 4.08
C THR A 130 -19.38 5.26 3.84
N VAL A 131 -18.64 5.79 4.82
CA VAL A 131 -17.83 7.00 4.64
C VAL A 131 -16.80 6.80 3.52
N ALA A 132 -16.12 5.65 3.49
CA ALA A 132 -15.21 5.31 2.42
C ALA A 132 -15.91 5.31 1.06
N ARG A 133 -17.04 4.60 0.91
CA ARG A 133 -17.81 4.50 -0.33
C ARG A 133 -18.21 5.86 -0.89
N GLU A 134 -18.76 6.73 -0.04
CA GLU A 134 -19.35 8.00 -0.48
C GLU A 134 -18.34 9.15 -0.59
N GLN A 135 -17.32 9.18 0.27
CA GLN A 135 -16.40 10.32 0.39
C GLN A 135 -15.00 10.01 -0.13
N ARG A 136 -14.63 8.73 -0.18
CA ARG A 136 -13.32 8.25 -0.62
C ARG A 136 -13.46 7.02 -1.54
N PRO A 137 -14.26 7.11 -2.63
CA PRO A 137 -14.65 5.94 -3.42
C PRO A 137 -13.46 5.13 -3.95
N GLY A 138 -12.32 5.78 -4.23
CA GLY A 138 -11.09 5.07 -4.64
C GLY A 138 -10.57 4.09 -3.59
N ILE A 139 -10.60 4.46 -2.30
CA ILE A 139 -10.21 3.57 -1.19
C ILE A 139 -11.19 2.41 -1.09
N TYR A 140 -12.49 2.71 -1.15
CA TYR A 140 -13.53 1.68 -1.06
C TYR A 140 -13.41 0.64 -2.20
N GLU A 141 -13.27 1.10 -3.44
CA GLU A 141 -13.12 0.21 -4.60
C GLU A 141 -11.82 -0.60 -4.52
N HIS A 142 -10.72 0.01 -4.07
CA HIS A 142 -9.47 -0.69 -3.82
C HIS A 142 -9.64 -1.80 -2.79
N CYS A 143 -10.31 -1.54 -1.66
CA CYS A 143 -10.60 -2.58 -0.66
C CYS A 143 -11.40 -3.76 -1.24
N VAL A 144 -12.43 -3.50 -2.06
CA VAL A 144 -13.22 -4.58 -2.67
C VAL A 144 -12.37 -5.38 -3.66
N GLN A 145 -11.59 -4.71 -4.50
CA GLN A 145 -10.70 -5.32 -5.50
C GLN A 145 -9.59 -6.17 -4.85
N THR A 146 -8.90 -5.62 -3.84
CA THR A 146 -7.91 -6.34 -3.03
C THR A 146 -8.54 -7.56 -2.36
N THR A 147 -9.75 -7.43 -1.83
CA THR A 147 -10.46 -8.56 -1.21
C THR A 147 -10.78 -9.68 -2.20
N LEU A 148 -11.20 -9.34 -3.43
CA LEU A 148 -11.45 -10.34 -4.48
C LEU A 148 -10.19 -11.16 -4.80
N ILE A 149 -9.03 -10.50 -4.93
CA ILE A 149 -7.74 -11.18 -5.19
C ILE A 149 -7.30 -11.99 -3.97
N ALA A 150 -7.42 -11.44 -2.76
CA ALA A 150 -7.09 -12.13 -1.52
C ALA A 150 -7.90 -13.43 -1.35
N LEU A 151 -9.20 -13.39 -1.63
CA LEU A 151 -10.07 -14.57 -1.57
C LEU A 151 -9.74 -15.59 -2.66
N PHE A 152 -9.40 -15.14 -3.88
CA PHE A 152 -8.91 -16.04 -4.93
C PHE A 152 -7.68 -16.83 -4.45
N LEU A 153 -6.70 -16.13 -3.89
CA LEU A 153 -5.47 -16.72 -3.37
C LEU A 153 -5.75 -17.69 -2.21
N ALA A 154 -6.58 -17.28 -1.25
CA ALA A 154 -6.99 -18.10 -0.12
C ALA A 154 -7.70 -19.40 -0.57
N ILE A 155 -8.61 -19.30 -1.54
CA ILE A 155 -9.33 -20.46 -2.11
C ILE A 155 -8.34 -21.43 -2.79
N LYS A 156 -7.39 -20.92 -3.58
CA LYS A 156 -6.35 -21.75 -4.21
C LYS A 156 -5.45 -22.43 -3.17
N ASN A 157 -5.22 -21.77 -2.04
CA ASN A 157 -4.51 -22.30 -0.88
C ASN A 157 -5.37 -23.15 0.06
N ARG A 158 -6.59 -23.51 -0.36
CA ARG A 158 -7.49 -24.44 0.36
C ARG A 158 -7.91 -23.96 1.75
N PHE A 159 -7.99 -22.64 1.94
CA PHE A 159 -8.51 -22.04 3.17
C PHE A 159 -9.97 -22.47 3.40
N SER A 160 -10.36 -22.62 4.66
CA SER A 160 -11.74 -22.97 5.03
C SER A 160 -12.69 -21.79 4.84
N ASP A 161 -14.00 -22.03 4.78
CA ASP A 161 -14.97 -20.93 4.61
C ASP A 161 -14.96 -19.93 5.78
N ARG A 162 -14.58 -20.40 6.99
CA ARG A 162 -14.34 -19.54 8.14
C ARG A 162 -13.13 -18.63 7.93
N ASP A 163 -12.05 -19.17 7.39
CA ASP A 163 -10.84 -18.39 7.11
C ASP A 163 -11.11 -17.40 5.96
N LEU A 164 -11.92 -17.78 4.97
CA LEU A 164 -12.35 -16.87 3.90
C LEU A 164 -13.14 -15.67 4.45
N ALA A 165 -14.04 -15.86 5.42
CA ALA A 165 -14.72 -14.73 6.07
C ALA A 165 -13.73 -13.80 6.81
N THR A 166 -12.64 -14.37 7.35
CA THR A 166 -11.56 -13.63 8.02
C THR A 166 -10.73 -12.85 7.01
N VAL A 167 -10.36 -13.48 5.88
CA VAL A 167 -9.68 -12.83 4.74
C VAL A 167 -10.53 -11.72 4.15
N ALA A 168 -11.85 -11.93 4.00
CA ALA A 168 -12.78 -10.93 3.50
C ALA A 168 -12.84 -9.70 4.41
N ALA A 169 -12.93 -9.91 5.73
CA ALA A 169 -12.86 -8.80 6.68
C ALA A 169 -11.52 -8.08 6.63
N ALA A 170 -10.41 -8.81 6.64
CA ALA A 170 -9.08 -8.21 6.64
C ALA A 170 -8.84 -7.40 5.34
N GLY A 171 -9.26 -7.93 4.18
CA GLY A 171 -9.21 -7.22 2.90
C GLY A 171 -10.09 -5.98 2.85
N MET A 172 -11.30 -6.02 3.41
CA MET A 172 -12.17 -4.85 3.43
C MET A 172 -11.68 -3.75 4.40
N PHE A 173 -10.91 -4.14 5.42
CA PHE A 173 -10.48 -3.23 6.48
C PHE A 173 -9.00 -2.82 6.43
N HIS A 174 -8.19 -3.31 5.49
CA HIS A 174 -6.74 -3.05 5.51
C HIS A 174 -6.39 -1.55 5.43
N ASP A 175 -7.13 -0.79 4.60
CA ASP A 175 -6.88 0.64 4.37
C ASP A 175 -7.85 1.60 5.09
N ILE A 176 -8.67 1.13 6.04
CA ILE A 176 -9.59 2.05 6.74
C ILE A 176 -8.84 3.11 7.56
N GLY A 177 -7.56 2.87 7.87
CA GLY A 177 -6.67 3.85 8.48
C GLY A 177 -6.43 5.07 7.61
N GLU A 178 -6.55 4.95 6.29
CA GLU A 178 -6.38 6.06 5.34
C GLU A 178 -7.49 7.12 5.44
N LEU A 179 -8.65 6.77 6.01
CA LEU A 179 -9.73 7.72 6.27
C LEU A 179 -9.32 8.83 7.25
N HIS A 180 -8.27 8.57 8.04
CA HIS A 180 -7.71 9.48 9.03
C HIS A 180 -6.53 10.31 8.49
N ILE A 181 -6.15 10.09 7.22
CA ILE A 181 -5.03 10.76 6.55
C ILE A 181 -5.56 11.87 5.64
N ASP A 182 -4.79 12.95 5.55
CA ASP A 182 -5.05 14.06 4.62
C ASP A 182 -5.22 13.51 3.19
N PRO A 183 -6.39 13.71 2.56
CA PRO A 183 -6.64 13.28 1.18
C PRO A 183 -5.58 13.78 0.19
N GLU A 184 -4.95 14.92 0.44
CA GLU A 184 -3.90 15.47 -0.43
C GLU A 184 -2.64 14.59 -0.45
N LEU A 185 -2.33 13.89 0.65
CA LEU A 185 -1.19 12.97 0.71
C LEU A 185 -1.44 11.68 -0.08
N LEU A 186 -2.70 11.34 -0.32
CA LEU A 186 -3.11 10.11 -1.02
C LEU A 186 -3.45 10.36 -2.50
N ARG A 187 -3.22 11.58 -3.00
CA ARG A 187 -3.39 11.91 -4.41
C ARG A 187 -2.35 11.19 -5.28
N ALA A 188 -2.84 10.42 -6.25
CA ALA A 188 -2.00 9.72 -7.21
C ALA A 188 -1.06 10.68 -7.97
N GLY A 189 0.20 10.28 -8.14
CA GLY A 189 1.22 11.05 -8.87
C GLY A 189 1.90 12.15 -8.06
N ARG A 190 1.44 12.44 -6.84
CA ARG A 190 2.10 13.38 -5.93
C ARG A 190 3.40 12.77 -5.38
N ARG A 191 4.52 13.47 -5.52
CA ARG A 191 5.76 13.13 -4.81
C ARG A 191 5.62 13.56 -3.35
N LEU A 192 5.85 12.62 -2.43
CA LEU A 192 5.76 12.84 -1.00
C LEU A 192 7.16 13.06 -0.41
N GLY A 193 7.29 14.04 0.47
CA GLY A 193 8.47 14.20 1.31
C GLY A 193 8.55 13.12 2.39
N ALA A 194 9.73 12.95 3.01
CA ALA A 194 9.95 11.92 4.01
C ALA A 194 8.99 11.99 5.21
N LEU A 195 8.63 13.21 5.67
CA LEU A 195 7.67 13.40 6.77
C LEU A 195 6.24 13.00 6.35
N GLU A 196 5.86 13.30 5.11
CA GLU A 196 4.54 12.98 4.58
C GLU A 196 4.39 11.46 4.39
N LEU A 197 5.43 10.79 3.88
CA LEU A 197 5.46 9.33 3.78
C LEU A 197 5.27 8.65 5.13
N ARG A 198 5.83 9.19 6.22
CA ARG A 198 5.62 8.64 7.57
C ARG A 198 4.15 8.66 7.99
N HIS A 199 3.39 9.69 7.59
CA HIS A 199 1.94 9.71 7.85
C HIS A 199 1.22 8.63 7.04
N VAL A 200 1.58 8.43 5.77
CA VAL A 200 1.01 7.37 4.93
C VAL A 200 1.34 5.99 5.51
N TYR A 201 2.59 5.75 5.92
CA TYR A 201 3.01 4.46 6.49
C TYR A 201 2.38 4.13 7.84
N ALA A 202 1.68 5.08 8.48
CA ALA A 202 0.98 4.85 9.73
C ALA A 202 -0.40 4.19 9.52
N HIS A 203 -0.97 4.18 8.30
CA HIS A 203 -2.34 3.67 8.10
C HIS A 203 -2.54 2.20 8.51
N PRO A 204 -1.59 1.25 8.37
CA PRO A 204 -1.82 -0.13 8.81
C PRO A 204 -1.95 -0.19 10.34
N MET A 205 -1.16 0.62 11.06
CA MET A 205 -1.26 0.75 12.51
C MET A 205 -2.60 1.38 12.91
N THR A 206 -3.02 2.44 12.23
CA THR A 206 -4.31 3.09 12.50
C THR A 206 -5.47 2.09 12.29
N ALA A 207 -5.47 1.35 11.19
CA ALA A 207 -6.46 0.32 10.91
C ALA A 207 -6.43 -0.81 11.95
N TYR A 208 -5.24 -1.28 12.33
CA TYR A 208 -5.05 -2.25 13.41
C TYR A 208 -5.69 -1.78 14.72
N LEU A 209 -5.38 -0.55 15.16
CA LEU A 209 -5.90 0.01 16.42
C LEU A 209 -7.42 0.17 16.39
N ILE A 210 -8.00 0.59 15.26
CA ILE A 210 -9.46 0.66 15.07
C ILE A 210 -10.09 -0.72 15.27
N LEU A 211 -9.50 -1.76 14.68
CA LEU A 211 -10.02 -3.13 14.80
C LEU A 211 -9.87 -3.71 16.21
N GLN A 212 -8.82 -3.33 16.94
CA GLN A 212 -8.59 -3.74 18.33
C GLN A 212 -9.65 -3.19 19.30
N GLU A 213 -10.39 -2.13 18.95
CA GLU A 213 -11.53 -1.64 19.74
C GLU A 213 -12.73 -2.61 19.72
N TYR A 214 -12.73 -3.59 18.82
CA TYR A 214 -13.82 -4.53 18.60
C TYR A 214 -13.34 -5.98 18.83
N PRO A 215 -13.12 -6.41 20.08
CA PRO A 215 -12.54 -7.71 20.41
C PRO A 215 -13.41 -8.90 20.02
N GLN A 216 -14.66 -8.68 19.60
CA GLN A 216 -15.51 -9.70 19.00
C GLN A 216 -15.00 -10.18 17.63
N PHE A 217 -14.07 -9.44 17.00
CA PHE A 217 -13.42 -9.86 15.76
C PHE A 217 -12.19 -10.72 16.05
N HIS A 218 -11.90 -11.65 15.13
CA HIS A 218 -10.75 -12.53 15.29
C HIS A 218 -9.45 -11.70 15.30
N PRO A 219 -8.53 -11.90 16.27
CA PRO A 219 -7.27 -11.17 16.32
C PRO A 219 -6.48 -11.23 15.01
N GLU A 220 -6.58 -12.34 14.28
CA GLU A 220 -5.96 -12.52 12.96
C GLU A 220 -6.41 -11.48 11.92
N ILE A 221 -7.64 -10.94 12.00
CA ILE A 221 -8.09 -9.88 11.09
C ILE A 221 -7.21 -8.65 11.30
N SER A 222 -7.11 -8.19 12.54
CA SER A 222 -6.30 -7.02 12.87
C SER A 222 -4.82 -7.26 12.59
N THR A 223 -4.28 -8.44 12.91
CA THR A 223 -2.89 -8.80 12.63
C THR A 223 -2.61 -8.78 11.13
N ALA A 224 -3.47 -9.38 10.30
CA ALA A 224 -3.30 -9.37 8.85
C ALA A 224 -3.41 -7.96 8.27
N VAL A 225 -4.32 -7.13 8.79
CA VAL A 225 -4.41 -5.70 8.45
C VAL A 225 -3.15 -4.95 8.87
N PHE A 226 -2.50 -5.32 9.96
CA PHE A 226 -1.23 -4.70 10.34
C PHE A 226 -0.05 -5.16 9.47
N GLU A 227 -0.20 -6.30 8.78
CA GLU A 227 0.86 -6.99 8.03
C GLU A 227 0.78 -6.82 6.51
N HIS A 228 -0.27 -6.22 5.96
CA HIS A 228 -0.49 -6.19 4.51
C HIS A 228 0.59 -5.41 3.72
N HIS A 229 1.40 -4.58 4.40
CA HIS A 229 2.57 -3.93 3.82
C HIS A 229 3.92 -4.56 4.23
N GLU A 230 3.91 -5.64 5.00
CA GLU A 230 5.10 -6.44 5.29
C GLU A 230 5.54 -7.22 4.05
N ARG A 231 6.79 -7.68 4.02
CA ARG A 231 7.38 -8.44 2.91
C ARG A 231 8.27 -9.54 3.47
N LEU A 232 8.33 -10.71 2.82
CA LEU A 232 9.07 -11.86 3.38
C LEU A 232 10.58 -11.60 3.56
N ASP A 233 11.15 -10.70 2.77
CA ASP A 233 12.55 -10.27 2.87
C ASP A 233 12.79 -9.17 3.93
N GLY A 234 11.74 -8.79 4.64
CA GLY A 234 11.74 -7.75 5.66
C GLY A 234 11.87 -6.35 5.13
N SER A 235 11.68 -6.08 3.84
CA SER A 235 11.66 -4.70 3.29
C SER A 235 10.38 -3.92 3.65
N GLY A 236 9.33 -4.66 4.02
CA GLY A 236 8.01 -4.13 4.32
C GLY A 236 7.90 -3.35 5.63
N TYR A 237 6.67 -2.95 5.94
CA TYR A 237 6.33 -2.06 7.05
C TYR A 237 4.95 -2.38 7.62
N PRO A 238 4.65 -1.94 8.86
CA PRO A 238 5.40 -1.02 9.71
C PRO A 238 6.46 -1.65 10.64
N ARG A 239 6.48 -2.97 10.80
CA ARG A 239 7.40 -3.68 11.71
C ARG A 239 8.63 -4.27 11.01
N GLY A 240 8.59 -4.45 9.70
CA GLY A 240 9.72 -5.01 8.94
C GLY A 240 9.93 -6.51 9.22
N LEU A 241 8.82 -7.24 9.36
CA LEU A 241 8.78 -8.68 9.64
C LEU A 241 9.36 -9.50 8.49
N LYS A 242 9.90 -10.69 8.78
CA LYS A 242 10.52 -11.58 7.81
C LYS A 242 9.90 -12.98 7.84
N GLY A 243 9.75 -13.57 6.65
CA GLY A 243 9.36 -14.98 6.49
C GLY A 243 8.13 -15.37 7.33
N GLU A 244 8.32 -16.33 8.22
CA GLU A 244 7.27 -16.92 9.07
C GLU A 244 6.78 -16.01 10.20
N GLU A 245 7.41 -14.85 10.43
CA GLU A 245 6.88 -13.83 11.34
C GLU A 245 5.56 -13.23 10.84
N ILE A 246 5.29 -13.32 9.53
CA ILE A 246 4.10 -12.81 8.87
C ILE A 246 3.05 -13.93 8.79
N GLY A 247 1.86 -13.68 9.33
CA GLY A 247 0.79 -14.67 9.37
C GLY A 247 0.26 -15.03 7.96
N PRO A 248 -0.36 -16.21 7.78
CA PRO A 248 -0.83 -16.65 6.46
C PRO A 248 -1.77 -15.67 5.75
N ILE A 249 -2.70 -15.04 6.48
CA ILE A 249 -3.60 -14.03 5.91
C ILE A 249 -2.85 -12.73 5.59
N GLY A 250 -1.86 -12.34 6.40
CA GLY A 250 -0.97 -11.22 6.10
C GLY A 250 -0.19 -11.46 4.79
N GLN A 251 0.32 -12.69 4.59
CA GLN A 251 1.01 -13.08 3.35
C GLN A 251 0.09 -13.04 2.13
N ILE A 252 -1.20 -13.39 2.29
CA ILE A 252 -2.21 -13.25 1.24
C ILE A 252 -2.48 -11.78 0.92
N LEU A 253 -2.72 -10.95 1.95
CA LEU A 253 -3.05 -9.54 1.76
C LEU A 253 -1.90 -8.78 1.11
N MET A 254 -0.64 -9.02 1.52
CA MET A 254 0.49 -8.31 0.90
C MET A 254 0.63 -8.56 -0.60
N LEU A 255 0.33 -9.78 -1.06
CA LEU A 255 0.35 -10.10 -2.49
C LEU A 255 -0.90 -9.53 -3.18
N ALA A 256 -2.07 -9.66 -2.56
CA ALA A 256 -3.31 -9.11 -3.10
C ALA A 256 -3.23 -7.60 -3.28
N GLU A 257 -2.62 -6.89 -2.34
CA GLU A 257 -2.37 -5.45 -2.38
C GLU A 257 -1.46 -5.07 -3.56
N ALA A 258 -0.32 -5.76 -3.69
CA ALA A 258 0.60 -5.52 -4.80
C ALA A 258 -0.06 -5.79 -6.16
N VAL A 259 -0.78 -6.91 -6.28
CA VAL A 259 -1.50 -7.27 -7.51
C VAL A 259 -2.59 -6.26 -7.83
N THR A 260 -3.36 -5.80 -6.86
CA THR A 260 -4.45 -4.82 -7.09
C THR A 260 -3.91 -3.48 -7.58
N THR A 261 -2.86 -2.99 -6.93
CA THR A 261 -2.16 -1.77 -7.36
C THR A 261 -1.60 -1.91 -8.78
N LEU A 262 -0.98 -3.04 -9.11
CA LEU A 262 -0.44 -3.32 -10.44
C LEU A 262 -1.54 -3.57 -11.48
N PHE A 263 -2.66 -4.18 -11.10
CA PHE A 263 -3.86 -4.29 -11.93
C PHE A 263 -4.41 -2.91 -12.27
N GLY A 264 -4.36 -1.93 -11.36
CA GLY A 264 -4.79 -0.56 -11.63
C GLY A 264 -3.89 0.15 -12.64
N LYS A 265 -2.58 0.13 -12.38
CA LYS A 265 -1.57 0.89 -13.13
C LYS A 265 -1.17 0.22 -14.45
N SER A 266 -0.92 -1.08 -14.44
CA SER A 266 -0.29 -1.82 -15.53
C SER A 266 -1.30 -2.46 -16.49
N TRP A 267 -2.46 -2.90 -16.00
CA TRP A 267 -3.44 -3.60 -16.84
C TRP A 267 -3.93 -2.74 -18.00
N ARG A 268 -4.27 -1.47 -17.73
CA ARG A 268 -4.78 -0.53 -18.73
C ARG A 268 -3.81 -0.26 -19.87
N THR A 269 -2.53 -0.39 -19.59
CA THR A 269 -1.47 -0.06 -20.53
C THR A 269 -0.86 -1.29 -21.19
N HIS A 270 -0.82 -2.43 -20.49
CA HIS A 270 0.09 -3.51 -20.86
C HIS A 270 -0.32 -4.94 -20.42
N GLY A 271 -1.56 -5.14 -19.95
CA GLY A 271 -2.14 -6.46 -19.74
C GLY A 271 -1.46 -7.39 -18.71
N ALA A 272 -1.64 -8.71 -18.90
CA ALA A 272 -1.27 -9.77 -17.96
C ALA A 272 0.23 -10.08 -17.92
N SER A 273 0.90 -10.06 -19.07
CA SER A 273 2.31 -10.47 -19.21
C SER A 273 3.25 -9.58 -18.39
N ARG A 274 2.97 -8.27 -18.32
CA ARG A 274 3.75 -7.33 -17.48
C ARG A 274 3.60 -7.59 -15.99
N LEU A 275 2.40 -7.94 -15.52
CA LEU A 275 2.24 -8.33 -14.13
C LEU A 275 3.05 -9.60 -13.81
N SER A 276 3.09 -10.57 -14.72
CA SER A 276 3.91 -11.78 -14.56
C SER A 276 5.39 -11.41 -14.37
N VAL A 277 5.93 -10.49 -15.16
CA VAL A 277 7.31 -9.98 -15.00
C VAL A 277 7.51 -9.30 -13.65
N MET A 278 6.60 -8.40 -13.23
CA MET A 278 6.70 -7.72 -11.93
C MET A 278 6.67 -8.68 -10.74
N LEU A 279 5.81 -9.70 -10.81
CA LEU A 279 5.73 -10.74 -9.78
C LEU A 279 7.00 -11.60 -9.74
N LYS A 280 7.60 -11.90 -10.90
CA LYS A 280 8.89 -12.62 -10.97
C LYS A 280 10.03 -11.79 -10.38
N MET A 281 10.12 -10.50 -10.70
CA MET A 281 11.13 -9.60 -10.14
C MET A 281 11.01 -9.44 -8.61
N ASN A 282 9.78 -9.47 -8.10
CA ASN A 282 9.51 -9.32 -6.66
C ASN A 282 9.30 -10.66 -5.95
N ARG A 283 9.68 -11.79 -6.56
CA ARG A 283 9.34 -13.14 -6.05
C ARG A 283 9.85 -13.40 -4.63
N ARG A 284 10.96 -12.79 -4.22
CA ARG A 284 11.52 -12.90 -2.85
C ARG A 284 10.72 -12.17 -1.78
N LYS A 285 9.88 -11.20 -2.18
CA LYS A 285 9.08 -10.39 -1.26
C LYS A 285 7.77 -11.07 -0.87
N PHE A 286 7.34 -12.08 -1.64
CA PHE A 286 6.04 -12.73 -1.51
C PHE A 286 6.17 -14.24 -1.35
N ASN A 287 5.12 -14.88 -0.84
CA ASN A 287 5.05 -16.33 -0.76
C ASN A 287 5.02 -16.95 -2.17
N LEU A 288 5.92 -17.92 -2.42
CA LEU A 288 6.11 -18.51 -3.74
C LEU A 288 4.88 -19.24 -4.26
N GLU A 289 4.17 -19.97 -3.41
CA GLU A 289 2.96 -20.70 -3.79
C GLU A 289 1.84 -19.73 -4.20
N LEU A 290 1.71 -18.61 -3.46
CA LEU A 290 0.76 -17.55 -3.80
C LEU A 290 1.10 -16.87 -5.14
N VAL A 291 2.38 -16.58 -5.37
CA VAL A 291 2.87 -16.02 -6.65
C VAL A 291 2.58 -16.99 -7.80
N ASP A 292 2.83 -18.29 -7.62
CA ASP A 292 2.62 -19.29 -8.65
C ASP A 292 1.13 -19.42 -9.03
N HIS A 293 0.20 -19.28 -8.07
CA HIS A 293 -1.23 -19.20 -8.37
C HIS A 293 -1.60 -17.96 -9.19
N MET A 294 -1.00 -16.80 -8.90
CA MET A 294 -1.23 -15.58 -9.69
C MET A 294 -0.66 -15.71 -11.10
N ILE A 295 0.57 -16.22 -11.24
CA ILE A 295 1.17 -16.43 -12.57
C ILE A 295 0.33 -17.42 -13.39
N GLY A 296 -0.14 -18.50 -12.77
CA GLY A 296 -1.04 -19.46 -13.41
C GLY A 296 -2.37 -18.84 -13.86
N LEU A 297 -2.93 -17.90 -13.08
CA LEU A 297 -4.12 -17.14 -13.46
C LEU A 297 -3.87 -16.28 -14.70
N LEU A 298 -2.73 -15.60 -14.75
CA LEU A 298 -2.38 -14.65 -15.82
C LEU A 298 -2.08 -15.34 -17.15
N HIS A 299 -1.42 -16.51 -17.13
CA HIS A 299 -1.18 -17.30 -18.35
C HIS A 299 -2.49 -17.87 -18.95
N GLY A 300 -3.55 -18.01 -18.15
CA GLY A 300 -4.82 -18.58 -18.58
C GLY A 300 -5.77 -17.61 -19.30
N GLY A 301 -5.38 -16.34 -19.51
CA GLY A 301 -6.28 -15.37 -20.13
C GLY A 301 -5.60 -14.14 -20.70
N GLU A 302 -4.61 -14.35 -21.58
CA GLU A 302 -4.17 -13.29 -22.48
C GLU A 302 -5.35 -12.82 -23.33
N PRO A 303 -5.77 -11.54 -23.23
CA PRO A 303 -6.61 -10.97 -24.26
C PRO A 303 -5.74 -10.76 -25.50
N GLU A 304 -6.18 -11.28 -26.66
CA GLU A 304 -5.66 -10.82 -27.94
C GLU A 304 -5.89 -9.31 -28.06
N GLY A 305 -4.83 -8.55 -28.38
CA GLY A 305 -4.98 -7.18 -28.90
C GLY A 305 -5.07 -6.02 -27.88
N LEU A 306 -4.38 -6.09 -26.73
CA LEU A 306 -4.12 -4.86 -25.95
C LEU A 306 -2.93 -4.12 -26.55
N ASP A 307 -3.24 -3.22 -27.47
CA ASP A 307 -2.33 -2.27 -28.11
C ASP A 307 -1.37 -1.60 -27.12
N SER A 308 -0.07 -1.76 -27.39
CA SER A 308 0.99 -0.91 -26.86
C SER A 308 0.84 0.50 -27.44
N GLN A 309 0.07 1.38 -26.79
CA GLN A 309 0.16 2.79 -27.10
C GLN A 309 1.25 3.46 -26.27
N GLY A 310 2.36 3.67 -26.97
CA GLY A 310 3.52 4.47 -26.59
C GLY A 310 4.73 3.91 -27.33
N GLU A 311 5.26 4.64 -28.32
CA GLU A 311 6.58 4.32 -28.87
C GLU A 311 7.59 4.30 -27.72
N VAL A 312 8.03 3.11 -27.34
CA VAL A 312 9.11 2.94 -26.37
C VAL A 312 10.39 3.20 -27.12
N SER A 313 10.94 4.41 -26.97
CA SER A 313 12.25 4.71 -27.55
C SER A 313 13.32 3.83 -26.89
N ALA A 314 14.09 3.12 -27.73
CA ALA A 314 15.26 2.37 -27.29
C ALA A 314 16.24 3.28 -26.53
N GLU A 315 16.43 4.52 -26.99
CA GLU A 315 17.27 5.52 -26.32
C GLU A 315 16.79 5.83 -24.90
N ALA A 316 15.46 5.94 -24.71
CA ALA A 316 14.90 6.18 -23.39
C ALA A 316 15.10 4.97 -22.47
N VAL A 317 14.98 3.74 -22.98
CA VAL A 317 15.25 2.52 -22.21
C VAL A 317 16.72 2.45 -21.81
N VAL A 318 17.64 2.67 -22.76
CA VAL A 318 19.09 2.72 -22.51
C VAL A 318 19.42 3.74 -21.43
N ALA A 319 18.90 4.97 -21.53
CA ALA A 319 19.15 6.01 -20.53
C ALA A 319 18.69 5.59 -19.12
N GLN A 320 17.54 4.91 -18.99
CA GLN A 320 17.04 4.43 -17.70
C GLN A 320 17.92 3.30 -17.13
N LEU A 321 18.41 2.42 -17.99
CA LEU A 321 19.31 1.32 -17.64
C LEU A 321 20.70 1.84 -17.24
N ASP A 322 21.23 2.84 -17.94
CA ASP A 322 22.49 3.50 -17.60
C ASP A 322 22.43 4.19 -16.24
N GLN A 323 21.35 4.93 -15.96
CA GLN A 323 21.13 5.55 -14.66
C GLN A 323 21.08 4.50 -13.54
N LEU A 324 20.41 3.38 -13.76
CA LEU A 324 20.34 2.28 -12.80
C LEU A 324 21.73 1.66 -12.55
N ALA A 325 22.48 1.40 -13.63
CA ALA A 325 23.85 0.89 -13.53
C ALA A 325 24.77 1.88 -12.78
N GLU A 326 24.58 3.19 -12.98
CA GLU A 326 25.32 4.23 -12.27
C GLU A 326 25.00 4.24 -10.77
N VAL A 327 23.74 4.01 -10.36
CA VAL A 327 23.39 3.85 -8.94
C VAL A 327 24.17 2.72 -8.30
N PHE A 328 24.25 1.55 -8.97
CA PHE A 328 25.00 0.40 -8.47
C PHE A 328 26.50 0.69 -8.38
N ARG A 329 27.11 1.26 -9.43
CA ARG A 329 28.52 1.64 -9.43
C ARG A 329 28.85 2.66 -8.34
N ASN A 330 27.97 3.65 -8.15
CA ASN A 330 28.14 4.68 -7.12
C ASN A 330 28.10 4.10 -5.71
N TRP A 331 27.23 3.12 -5.44
CA TRP A 331 27.23 2.41 -4.16
C TRP A 331 28.51 1.59 -3.99
N HIS A 332 28.85 0.73 -4.95
CA HIS A 332 30.03 -0.15 -4.86
C HIS A 332 31.33 0.63 -4.66
N GLY A 333 31.55 1.68 -5.46
CA GLY A 333 32.74 2.51 -5.33
C GLY A 333 32.83 3.21 -3.97
N ALA A 334 31.70 3.74 -3.47
CA ALA A 334 31.65 4.38 -2.16
C ALA A 334 31.89 3.37 -1.03
N TYR A 335 31.26 2.19 -1.09
CA TYR A 335 31.38 1.14 -0.09
C TYR A 335 32.79 0.54 -0.06
N GLN A 336 33.37 0.22 -1.21
CA GLN A 336 34.74 -0.32 -1.30
C GLN A 336 35.78 0.68 -0.77
N GLY A 337 35.67 1.96 -1.15
CA GLY A 337 36.54 3.01 -0.60
C GLY A 337 36.38 3.14 0.91
N CYS A 338 35.14 3.18 1.41
CA CYS A 338 34.84 3.24 2.83
C CYS A 338 35.38 2.02 3.61
N ALA A 339 35.28 0.81 3.05
CA ALA A 339 35.77 -0.41 3.67
C ALA A 339 37.30 -0.45 3.80
N VAL A 340 38.02 0.17 2.86
CA VAL A 340 39.49 0.27 2.90
C VAL A 340 39.95 1.41 3.81
N ASP A 341 39.38 2.61 3.63
CA ASP A 341 39.86 3.82 4.29
C ASP A 341 39.34 3.95 5.73
N THR A 342 38.12 3.48 5.97
CA THR A 342 37.40 3.64 7.24
C THR A 342 36.58 2.38 7.61
N PRO A 343 37.22 1.23 7.91
CA PRO A 343 36.53 -0.05 8.12
C PRO A 343 35.37 0.01 9.15
N LYS A 344 35.54 0.77 10.23
CA LYS A 344 34.52 0.96 11.26
C LYS A 344 33.21 1.56 10.73
N ILE A 345 33.28 2.41 9.71
CA ILE A 345 32.10 3.01 9.09
C ILE A 345 31.41 1.98 8.19
N ALA A 346 32.18 1.19 7.45
CA ALA A 346 31.64 0.13 6.59
C ALA A 346 30.92 -0.96 7.40
N GLU A 347 31.42 -1.27 8.60
CA GLU A 347 30.82 -2.22 9.54
C GLU A 347 29.60 -1.66 10.30
N SER A 348 29.25 -0.39 10.09
CA SER A 348 28.07 0.23 10.74
C SER A 348 26.78 -0.50 10.33
N PRO A 349 25.85 -0.78 11.27
CA PRO A 349 24.56 -1.38 10.97
C PRO A 349 23.80 -0.69 9.83
N LEU A 350 23.88 0.64 9.74
CA LEU A 350 23.23 1.41 8.67
C LEU A 350 23.87 1.14 7.29
N VAL A 351 25.21 1.09 7.22
CA VAL A 351 25.93 0.85 5.95
C VAL A 351 25.74 -0.58 5.49
N ALA A 352 25.88 -1.55 6.40
CA ALA A 352 25.62 -2.96 6.13
C ALA A 352 24.18 -3.21 5.67
N PHE A 353 23.21 -2.49 6.24
CA PHE A 353 21.82 -2.56 5.81
C PHE A 353 21.61 -2.07 4.37
N VAL A 354 22.18 -0.92 4.01
CA VAL A 354 22.10 -0.39 2.64
C VAL A 354 22.76 -1.37 1.66
N ASP A 355 23.94 -1.88 2.01
CA ASP A 355 24.66 -2.86 1.19
C ASP A 355 23.81 -4.11 0.93
N GLN A 356 23.24 -4.68 1.99
CA GLN A 356 22.36 -5.84 1.89
C GLN A 356 21.17 -5.59 0.94
N ARG A 357 20.58 -4.40 0.97
CA ARG A 357 19.45 -4.03 0.11
C ARG A 357 19.86 -3.85 -1.34
N ILE A 358 20.97 -3.16 -1.61
CA ILE A 358 21.47 -2.94 -2.96
C ILE A 358 21.91 -4.27 -3.60
N SER A 359 22.73 -5.07 -2.92
CA SER A 359 23.13 -6.39 -3.42
C SER A 359 21.96 -7.38 -3.50
N GLY A 360 20.90 -7.16 -2.73
CA GLY A 360 19.64 -7.89 -2.86
C GLY A 360 18.94 -7.60 -4.19
N LEU A 361 18.84 -6.33 -4.56
CA LEU A 361 18.25 -5.89 -5.83
C LEU A 361 19.07 -6.38 -7.04
N GLU A 362 20.39 -6.29 -6.99
CA GLU A 362 21.25 -6.78 -8.07
C GLU A 362 21.11 -8.27 -8.30
N ARG A 363 21.05 -9.08 -7.22
CA ARG A 363 20.79 -10.51 -7.34
C ARG A 363 19.44 -10.81 -7.95
N ALA A 364 18.40 -10.03 -7.61
CA ALA A 364 17.09 -10.18 -8.22
C ALA A 364 17.13 -9.88 -9.72
N LEU A 365 17.90 -8.87 -10.16
CA LEU A 365 18.08 -8.55 -11.58
C LEU A 365 18.85 -9.65 -12.33
N LEU A 366 19.93 -10.16 -11.73
CA LEU A 366 20.71 -11.26 -12.29
C LEU A 366 19.85 -12.53 -12.48
N GLU A 367 19.00 -12.85 -11.51
CA GLU A 367 18.06 -13.98 -11.58
C GLU A 367 17.01 -13.83 -12.69
N THR A 368 16.75 -12.60 -13.15
CA THR A 368 15.89 -12.31 -14.29
C THR A 368 16.64 -12.20 -15.62
N GLY A 369 17.96 -12.44 -15.63
CA GLY A 369 18.82 -12.36 -16.82
C GLY A 369 19.40 -10.97 -17.11
N PHE A 370 19.28 -10.03 -16.18
CA PHE A 370 19.76 -8.65 -16.32
C PHE A 370 21.02 -8.44 -15.49
N HIS A 371 22.19 -8.44 -16.13
CA HIS A 371 23.45 -8.13 -15.46
C HIS A 371 23.60 -6.60 -15.29
N PRO A 372 23.79 -6.06 -14.07
CA PRO A 372 23.89 -4.62 -13.80
C PRO A 372 24.87 -3.86 -14.71
N ASP A 373 26.01 -4.47 -15.04
CA ASP A 373 27.04 -3.87 -15.90
C ASP A 373 26.76 -3.97 -17.41
N GLU A 374 25.84 -4.84 -17.83
CA GLU A 374 25.53 -5.09 -19.25
C GLU A 374 24.13 -4.57 -19.63
N LEU A 375 23.44 -3.89 -18.70
CA LEU A 375 22.05 -3.47 -18.88
C LEU A 375 21.84 -2.69 -20.19
N ALA A 376 22.72 -1.71 -20.49
CA ALA A 376 22.62 -0.92 -21.72
C ALA A 376 22.99 -1.72 -22.98
N SER A 377 23.91 -2.67 -22.89
CA SER A 377 24.27 -3.52 -24.05
C SER A 377 23.18 -4.52 -24.41
N LEU A 378 22.23 -4.81 -23.51
CA LEU A 378 21.11 -5.71 -23.79
C LEU A 378 20.11 -5.12 -24.82
N THR A 379 20.06 -3.80 -24.99
CA THR A 379 19.19 -3.20 -26.00
C THR A 379 19.75 -3.37 -27.41
N ALA A 380 21.07 -3.57 -27.55
CA ALA A 380 21.72 -3.76 -28.84
C ALA A 380 21.21 -5.04 -29.51
N GLY A 381 20.48 -4.90 -30.61
CA GLY A 381 19.88 -6.02 -31.35
C GLY A 381 18.40 -6.31 -31.06
N VAL A 382 17.78 -5.57 -30.13
CA VAL A 382 16.30 -5.57 -29.94
C VAL A 382 15.68 -4.19 -30.18
N GLU A 383 16.43 -3.26 -30.78
CA GLU A 383 16.00 -1.90 -31.09
C GLU A 383 14.74 -1.83 -31.95
N GLU A 384 14.52 -2.84 -32.80
CA GLU A 384 13.34 -2.95 -33.65
C GLU A 384 12.24 -3.87 -33.04
N ASP A 385 12.52 -4.51 -31.91
CA ASP A 385 11.55 -5.36 -31.20
C ASP A 385 10.82 -4.54 -30.12
N ALA A 386 9.66 -3.99 -30.52
CA ALA A 386 8.83 -3.17 -29.66
C ALA A 386 8.37 -3.90 -28.38
N LEU A 387 8.19 -5.22 -28.43
CA LEU A 387 7.74 -6.00 -27.28
C LEU A 387 8.88 -6.18 -26.28
N ALA A 388 10.07 -6.55 -26.76
CA ALA A 388 11.26 -6.66 -25.93
C ALA A 388 11.62 -5.32 -25.26
N LEU A 389 11.58 -4.21 -26.01
CA LEU A 389 11.81 -2.87 -25.46
C LEU A 389 10.79 -2.48 -24.38
N ALA A 390 9.51 -2.82 -24.60
CA ALA A 390 8.44 -2.63 -23.63
C ALA A 390 8.68 -3.38 -22.31
N GLU A 391 9.16 -4.62 -22.38
CA GLU A 391 9.51 -5.43 -21.21
C GLU A 391 10.72 -4.85 -20.49
N MET A 392 11.78 -4.48 -21.22
CA MET A 392 12.96 -3.83 -20.64
C MET A 392 12.61 -2.52 -19.94
N GLN A 393 11.77 -1.69 -20.55
CA GLN A 393 11.32 -0.44 -19.92
C GLN A 393 10.57 -0.70 -18.61
N LEU A 394 9.73 -1.75 -18.56
CA LEU A 394 9.02 -2.11 -17.34
C LEU A 394 9.99 -2.53 -16.24
N MET A 395 10.96 -3.38 -16.56
CA MET A 395 11.97 -3.85 -15.61
C MET A 395 12.84 -2.70 -15.11
N ALA A 396 13.25 -1.79 -16.00
CA ALA A 396 14.01 -0.59 -15.63
C ALA A 396 13.20 0.30 -14.66
N ARG A 397 11.92 0.57 -14.98
CA ARG A 397 11.03 1.37 -14.12
C ARG A 397 10.81 0.74 -12.76
N GLU A 398 10.56 -0.56 -12.71
CA GLU A 398 10.38 -1.30 -11.47
C GLU A 398 11.65 -1.28 -10.63
N SER A 399 12.81 -1.49 -11.23
CA SER A 399 14.09 -1.44 -10.54
C SER A 399 14.37 -0.06 -9.95
N ARG A 400 14.11 1.02 -10.71
CA ARG A 400 14.19 2.41 -10.21
C ARG A 400 13.23 2.66 -9.07
N TRP A 401 12.02 2.10 -9.13
CA TRP A 401 11.05 2.16 -8.04
C TRP A 401 11.58 1.44 -6.80
N GLN A 402 12.17 0.25 -6.94
CA GLN A 402 12.77 -0.49 -5.83
C GLN A 402 13.97 0.24 -5.22
N VAL A 403 14.81 0.91 -6.03
CA VAL A 403 15.85 1.81 -5.49
C VAL A 403 15.20 2.91 -4.64
N SER A 404 14.16 3.58 -5.16
CA SER A 404 13.44 4.62 -4.41
C SER A 404 12.85 4.08 -3.09
N ASP A 405 12.32 2.87 -3.12
CA ASP A 405 11.78 2.17 -1.95
C ASP A 405 12.88 1.87 -0.92
N ILE A 406 14.08 1.45 -1.37
CA ILE A 406 15.26 1.28 -0.50
C ILE A 406 15.63 2.61 0.18
N LEU A 407 15.67 3.73 -0.56
CA LEU A 407 15.95 5.05 0.03
C LEU A 407 14.93 5.43 1.11
N ASN A 408 13.64 5.15 0.86
CA ASN A 408 12.57 5.39 1.82
C ASN A 408 12.67 4.46 3.04
N GLU A 409 13.02 3.19 2.84
CA GLU A 409 13.22 2.22 3.90
C GLU A 409 14.38 2.63 4.82
N VAL A 410 15.51 3.03 4.23
CA VAL A 410 16.67 3.54 4.97
C VAL A 410 16.27 4.74 5.84
N ARG A 411 15.52 5.71 5.27
CA ARG A 411 15.02 6.89 6.02
C ARG A 411 14.00 6.55 7.10
N ARG A 412 13.19 5.50 6.89
CA ARG A 412 12.23 5.01 7.89
C ARG A 412 12.94 4.39 9.08
N ARG A 413 13.97 3.59 8.82
CA ARG A 413 14.74 2.86 9.85
C ARG A 413 15.92 3.64 10.41
N TRP A 414 16.08 4.91 10.02
CA TRP A 414 17.24 5.74 10.36
C TRP A 414 17.53 5.85 11.88
N THR A 415 16.50 5.75 12.70
CA THR A 415 16.60 5.77 14.17
C THR A 415 16.82 4.39 14.79
N GLU A 416 16.41 3.32 14.09
CA GLU A 416 16.54 1.92 14.53
C GLU A 416 17.92 1.35 14.17
N LEU A 417 18.48 1.81 13.05
CA LEU A 417 19.82 1.45 12.59
C LEU A 417 20.85 2.31 13.32
N GLU A 418 21.35 1.79 14.46
CA GLU A 418 22.39 2.43 15.26
C GLU A 418 23.59 2.84 14.37
N ALA A 419 23.82 4.15 14.24
CA ALA A 419 24.89 4.68 13.40
C ALA A 419 25.38 6.02 13.97
N ASP A 420 26.69 6.21 13.96
CA ASP A 420 27.30 7.49 14.31
C ASP A 420 27.05 8.56 13.22
N ALA A 421 27.44 9.80 13.51
CA ALA A 421 27.26 10.92 12.59
C ALA A 421 28.00 10.72 11.25
N THR A 422 29.11 9.98 11.25
CA THR A 422 29.96 9.78 10.07
C THR A 422 29.34 8.76 9.12
N ALA A 423 28.87 7.63 9.65
CA ALA A 423 28.12 6.63 8.87
C ALA A 423 26.83 7.21 8.29
N ARG A 424 26.13 8.06 9.07
CA ARG A 424 24.96 8.79 8.59
C ARG A 424 25.30 9.74 7.44
N ALA A 425 26.37 10.53 7.58
CA ALA A 425 26.80 11.44 6.52
C ALA A 425 27.23 10.69 5.24
N PHE A 426 27.88 9.52 5.39
CA PHE A 426 28.24 8.66 4.28
C PHE A 426 27.02 8.18 3.49
N VAL A 427 26.02 7.61 4.18
CA VAL A 427 24.79 7.12 3.53
C VAL A 427 23.97 8.28 2.97
N GLU A 428 23.83 9.40 3.68
CA GLU A 428 23.12 10.59 3.20
C GLU A 428 23.73 11.13 1.90
N SER A 429 25.07 11.14 1.80
CA SER A 429 25.78 11.55 0.58
C SER A 429 25.46 10.65 -0.61
N TRP A 430 25.34 9.33 -0.39
CA TRP A 430 24.90 8.40 -1.42
C TRP A 430 23.43 8.60 -1.78
N ILE A 431 22.54 8.77 -0.80
CA ILE A 431 21.11 9.03 -1.04
C ILE A 431 20.93 10.24 -1.95
N GLN A 432 21.59 11.36 -1.66
CA GLN A 432 21.48 12.60 -2.45
C GLN A 432 21.92 12.41 -3.90
N ARG A 433 23.02 11.67 -4.14
CA ARG A 433 23.47 11.33 -5.50
C ARG A 433 22.48 10.45 -6.23
N THR A 434 21.99 9.40 -5.56
CA THR A 434 21.00 8.48 -6.12
C THR A 434 19.70 9.19 -6.47
N GLU A 435 19.21 10.09 -5.62
CA GLU A 435 18.00 10.86 -5.91
C GLU A 435 18.17 11.80 -7.11
N ALA A 436 19.34 12.42 -7.26
CA ALA A 436 19.63 13.24 -8.43
C ALA A 436 19.58 12.42 -9.74
N LEU A 437 20.15 11.20 -9.72
CA LEU A 437 20.10 10.27 -10.86
C LEU A 437 18.68 9.81 -11.17
N LEU A 438 17.86 9.54 -10.15
CA LEU A 438 16.48 9.09 -10.33
C LEU A 438 15.51 10.21 -10.78
N GLN A 439 15.91 11.48 -10.65
CA GLN A 439 15.13 12.63 -11.12
C GLN A 439 15.41 13.01 -12.58
N GLY A 440 16.59 12.64 -13.10
CA GLY A 440 16.90 12.66 -14.54
C GLY A 440 16.27 11.47 -15.25
#